data_AF-A0AA36L1E6-F1
#
_entry.id   AF-A0AA36L1E6-F1
#
_cell.length_a   1.000
_cell.length_b   1.000
_cell.length_c   1.000
_cell.angle_alpha   90.00
_cell.angle_beta   90.00
_cell.angle_gamma   90.00
#
_symmetry.space_group_name_H-M   'P 1'
#
loop_
_entity.id
_entity.type
_entity.pdbx_description
1 polymer ?
#
loop_
_entity_poly.entity_id
_entity_poly.type
_entity_poly.pdbx_seq_one_letter_code
_entity_poly.pdbx_strand_id
1 'polypeptide(L)'
;MESNFIDWHPADIIAGLRKKGTSMAAESRRNGLSSSTLANALSRPWPKGEMIIAKALGTDPWVIWPSRYHDPQTHEFIDRTQLMRSYTKPKK
;
A
#
# COMPACT_ATOMS: atom_id res chain seq x y z
N MET A 1 17.51 -8.43 -17.31
CA MET A 1 16.89 -9.04 -16.11
C MET A 1 15.46 -8.58 -16.10
N GLU A 2 14.52 -9.48 -16.35
CA GLU A 2 13.09 -9.16 -16.29
C GLU A 2 12.76 -8.79 -14.85
N SER A 3 12.48 -7.51 -14.62
CA SER A 3 12.03 -7.03 -13.32
C SER A 3 10.58 -7.46 -13.20
N ASN A 4 10.36 -8.69 -12.73
CA ASN A 4 9.03 -9.19 -12.44
C ASN A 4 8.44 -8.33 -11.30
N PHE A 5 7.63 -7.34 -11.66
CA PHE A 5 6.89 -6.47 -10.75
C PHE A 5 5.73 -7.27 -10.12
N ILE A 6 6.07 -8.27 -9.30
CA ILE A 6 5.10 -9.14 -8.63
C ILE A 6 4.66 -8.48 -7.33
N ASP A 7 3.37 -8.20 -7.24
CA ASP A 7 2.75 -7.74 -5.99
C ASP A 7 2.83 -8.81 -4.90
N TRP A 8 2.97 -8.37 -3.65
CA TRP A 8 2.90 -9.26 -2.50
C TRP A 8 1.56 -9.98 -2.47
N HIS A 9 1.59 -11.25 -2.09
CA HIS A 9 0.36 -11.99 -1.89
C HIS A 9 -0.42 -11.37 -0.72
N PRO A 10 -1.77 -11.23 -0.79
CA PRO A 10 -2.56 -10.64 0.28
C PRO A 10 -2.36 -11.32 1.65
N ALA A 11 -2.10 -12.64 1.65
CA ALA A 11 -1.81 -13.38 2.87
C ALA A 11 -0.48 -12.94 3.53
N ASP A 12 0.55 -12.60 2.75
CA ASP A 12 1.84 -12.14 3.26
C ASP A 12 1.74 -10.76 3.89
N ILE A 13 0.91 -9.88 3.30
CA ILE A 13 0.59 -8.57 3.86
C ILE A 13 -0.09 -8.74 5.23
N ILE A 14 -1.11 -9.61 5.31
CA ILE A 14 -1.83 -9.89 6.56
C ILE A 14 -0.88 -10.52 7.60
N ALA A 15 -0.05 -11.47 7.18
CA ALA A 15 0.93 -12.11 8.05
C ALA A 15 1.97 -11.09 8.56
N GLY A 16 2.44 -10.19 7.70
CA GLY A 16 3.36 -9.10 8.07
C GLY A 16 2.75 -8.19 9.12
N LEU A 17 1.49 -7.78 8.95
CA LEU A 17 0.78 -6.94 9.93
C LEU A 17 0.66 -7.67 11.27
N ARG A 18 0.32 -8.96 11.26
CA ARG A 18 0.23 -9.78 12.48
C ARG A 18 1.58 -9.92 13.18
N LYS A 19 2.67 -10.12 12.43
CA LYS A 19 4.04 -10.16 12.97
C LYS A 19 4.45 -8.84 13.62
N LYS A 20 3.93 -7.71 13.13
CA LYS A 20 4.09 -6.38 13.74
C LYS A 20 3.15 -6.12 14.93
N GLY A 21 2.32 -7.10 15.32
CA GLY A 21 1.36 -6.98 16.42
C GLY A 21 0.12 -6.16 16.08
N THR A 22 -0.17 -5.93 14.80
CA THR A 22 -1.36 -5.20 14.34
C THR A 22 -2.23 -6.05 13.41
N SER A 23 -3.36 -5.50 12.97
CA SER A 23 -4.27 -6.12 12.01
C SER A 23 -4.87 -5.08 11.08
N MET A 24 -5.42 -5.51 9.94
CA MET A 24 -6.11 -4.64 9.01
C MET A 24 -7.21 -3.80 9.69
N ALA A 25 -8.01 -4.43 10.56
CA ALA A 25 -9.07 -3.74 11.29
C ALA A 25 -8.51 -2.76 12.35
N ALA A 26 -7.39 -3.08 12.97
CA ALA A 26 -6.72 -2.15 13.89
C ALA A 26 -6.19 -0.93 13.14
N GLU A 27 -5.48 -1.13 12.02
CA GLU A 27 -4.96 -0.02 11.21
C GLU A 27 -6.08 0.83 10.59
N SER A 28 -7.20 0.22 10.19
CA SER A 28 -8.37 0.97 9.72
C SER A 28 -8.87 1.93 10.79
N ARG A 29 -9.08 1.43 12.02
CA ARG A 29 -9.54 2.25 13.16
C ARG A 29 -8.55 3.35 13.53
N ARG A 30 -7.25 3.05 13.53
CA ARG A 30 -6.18 4.05 13.80
C ARG A 30 -6.18 5.20 12.79
N ASN A 31 -6.67 4.97 11.58
CA ASN A 31 -6.76 5.97 10.51
C ASN A 31 -8.16 6.55 10.34
N GLY A 32 -9.08 6.33 11.28
CA GLY A 32 -10.45 6.87 11.24
C GLY A 32 -11.33 6.26 10.15
N LEU A 33 -11.02 5.04 9.70
CA LEU A 33 -11.76 4.31 8.68
C LEU A 33 -12.61 3.20 9.34
N SER A 34 -13.69 2.77 8.66
CA SER A 34 -14.43 1.58 9.10
C SER A 34 -13.54 0.34 9.05
N SER A 35 -13.69 -0.59 9.98
CA SER A 35 -12.83 -1.77 10.15
C SER A 35 -12.61 -2.60 8.88
N SER A 36 -13.56 -2.57 7.93
CA SER A 36 -13.48 -3.29 6.65
C SER A 36 -12.91 -2.45 5.50
N THR A 37 -12.87 -1.11 5.62
CA THR A 37 -12.47 -0.23 4.51
C THR A 37 -11.03 -0.47 4.07
N LEU A 38 -10.11 -0.69 5.00
CA LEU A 38 -8.71 -0.94 4.67
C LEU A 38 -8.49 -2.23 3.88
N ALA A 39 -9.35 -3.24 4.09
CA ALA A 39 -9.27 -4.51 3.36
C ALA A 39 -9.47 -4.35 1.85
N ASN A 40 -10.17 -3.31 1.41
CA ASN A 40 -10.37 -3.02 -0.01
C ASN A 40 -9.06 -2.71 -0.75
N ALA A 41 -8.01 -2.25 -0.05
CA ALA A 41 -6.70 -1.97 -0.67
C ALA A 41 -6.02 -3.24 -1.21
N LEU A 42 -6.36 -4.41 -0.64
CA LEU A 42 -5.79 -5.70 -1.08
C LEU A 42 -6.29 -6.08 -2.47
N SER A 43 -7.54 -5.77 -2.79
CA SER A 43 -8.19 -6.16 -4.04
C SER A 43 -8.27 -5.04 -5.08
N ARG A 44 -8.23 -3.76 -4.68
CA ARG A 44 -8.35 -2.61 -5.58
C ARG A 44 -7.23 -1.59 -5.35
N PRO A 45 -6.69 -0.97 -6.41
CA PRO A 45 -5.74 0.13 -6.30
C PRO A 45 -6.33 1.27 -5.47
N TRP A 46 -5.78 1.48 -4.28
CA TRP A 46 -6.21 2.53 -3.38
C TRP A 46 -5.00 3.18 -2.70
N PRO A 47 -4.42 4.22 -3.32
CA PRO A 47 -3.15 4.79 -2.86
C PRO A 47 -3.12 5.17 -1.39
N LYS A 48 -4.23 5.69 -0.84
CA LYS A 48 -4.33 6.02 0.59
C LYS A 48 -4.26 4.77 1.48
N GLY A 49 -4.98 3.70 1.11
CA GLY A 49 -4.96 2.44 1.86
C GLY A 49 -3.62 1.71 1.74
N GLU A 50 -3.04 1.72 0.55
CA GLU A 50 -1.71 1.16 0.26
C GLU A 50 -0.64 1.83 1.14
N MET A 51 -0.64 3.17 1.23
CA MET A 51 0.28 3.89 2.12
C MET A 51 0.07 3.55 3.61
N ILE A 52 -1.18 3.42 4.07
CA ILE A 52 -1.47 3.06 5.47
C ILE A 52 -0.87 1.68 5.79
N ILE A 53 -1.07 0.70 4.91
CA ILE A 53 -0.56 -0.66 5.07
C ILE A 53 0.96 -0.66 5.03
N ALA A 54 1.56 0.03 4.06
CA ALA A 54 3.01 0.13 3.90
C ALA A 54 3.66 0.74 5.15
N LYS A 55 3.09 1.85 5.64
CA LYS A 55 3.52 2.50 6.89
C LYS A 55 3.43 1.56 8.10
N ALA A 56 2.35 0.77 8.21
CA ALA A 56 2.19 -0.20 9.29
C ALA A 56 3.21 -1.34 9.22
N LEU A 57 3.61 -1.75 8.01
CA LEU A 57 4.67 -2.74 7.79
C LEU A 57 6.09 -2.15 7.92
N GLY A 58 6.23 -0.83 7.86
CA GLY A 58 7.51 -0.13 7.88
C GLY A 58 8.26 -0.22 6.55
N THR A 59 7.51 -0.28 5.45
CA THR A 59 8.03 -0.30 4.08
C THR A 59 7.28 0.74 3.24
N ASP A 60 7.67 0.87 1.97
CA ASP A 60 6.97 1.70 1.01
C ASP A 60 5.92 0.94 0.19
N PRO A 61 4.86 1.61 -0.30
CA PRO A 61 3.78 0.93 -1.03
C PRO A 61 4.25 0.33 -2.36
N TRP A 62 5.25 0.91 -3.03
CA TRP A 62 5.84 0.35 -4.25
C TRP A 62 6.66 -0.92 -4.04
N VAL A 63 7.06 -1.23 -2.80
CA VAL A 63 7.70 -2.51 -2.47
C VAL A 63 6.65 -3.63 -2.36
N ILE A 64 5.45 -3.29 -1.88
CA ILE A 64 4.34 -4.23 -1.72
C ILE A 64 3.59 -4.43 -3.03
N TRP A 65 3.36 -3.35 -3.78
CA TRP A 65 2.65 -3.35 -5.07
C TRP A 65 3.49 -2.75 -6.18
N PRO A 66 4.65 -3.34 -6.54
CA PRO A 66 5.48 -2.84 -7.61
C PRO A 66 4.73 -2.70 -8.94
N SER A 67 3.78 -3.60 -9.25
CA SER A 67 3.01 -3.54 -10.51
C SER A 67 2.14 -2.28 -10.62
N ARG A 68 1.78 -1.67 -9.48
CA ARG A 68 0.94 -0.46 -9.45
C ARG A 68 1.76 0.80 -9.62
N TYR A 69 2.99 0.79 -9.10
CA TYR A 69 3.89 1.95 -8.97
C TYR A 69 5.01 1.98 -10.03
N HIS A 70 5.14 0.96 -10.88
CA HIS A 70 6.07 0.96 -12.00
C HIS A 70 5.33 0.78 -13.32
N ASP A 71 5.75 1.55 -14.33
CA ASP A 71 5.27 1.36 -15.69
C ASP A 71 5.81 0.03 -16.25
N PRO A 72 4.95 -0.87 -16.77
CA PRO A 72 5.39 -2.17 -17.27
C PRO A 72 6.28 -2.09 -18.52
N GLN A 73 6.28 -0.96 -19.22
CA GLN A 73 7.00 -0.75 -20.47
C GLN A 73 8.25 0.12 -20.26
N THR A 74 8.11 1.26 -19.59
CA THR A 74 9.23 2.19 -19.36
C THR A 74 9.99 1.90 -18.07
N HIS A 75 9.45 1.06 -17.18
CA HIS A 75 9.96 0.78 -15.83
C HIS A 75 10.07 2.04 -14.94
N GLU A 76 9.49 3.16 -15.38
CA GLU A 76 9.50 4.41 -14.64
C GLU A 76 8.62 4.32 -13.40
N PHE A 77 9.05 4.99 -12.34
CA PHE A 77 8.31 5.06 -11.10
C PHE A 77 7.14 6.04 -11.23
N ILE A 78 5.93 5.56 -11.00
CA ILE A 78 4.69 6.33 -11.02
C ILE A 78 4.34 6.72 -9.58
N ASP A 79 4.47 8.01 -9.28
CA ASP A 79 4.05 8.56 -7.99
C ASP A 79 2.51 8.65 -7.89
N ARG A 80 1.89 7.54 -7.48
CA ARG A 80 0.42 7.46 -7.27
C ARG A 80 -0.09 8.26 -6.08
N THR A 81 0.79 8.85 -5.25
CA THR A 81 0.35 9.68 -4.11
C THR A 81 -0.41 10.91 -4.58
N GLN A 82 -0.17 11.35 -5.82
CA GLN A 82 -0.86 12.46 -6.47
C GLN A 82 -2.34 12.18 -6.76
N LEU A 83 -2.75 10.90 -6.82
CA LEU A 83 -4.15 10.49 -7.03
C LEU A 83 -4.99 10.53 -5.73
N MET A 84 -4.36 10.80 -4.59
CA MET A 84 -5.06 10.90 -3.33
C MET A 84 -5.78 12.25 -3.23
N ARG A 85 -7.11 12.19 -3.04
CA ARG A 85 -8.05 13.33 -2.98
C ARG A 85 -7.71 14.45 -1.98
N SER A 86 -6.68 14.28 -1.15
CA SER A 86 -6.23 15.25 -0.13
C SER A 86 -4.72 15.22 0.14
N TYR A 87 -3.90 14.65 -0.75
CA TYR A 87 -2.47 14.55 -0.47
C TYR A 87 -1.77 15.89 -0.69
N THR A 88 -1.29 16.47 0.40
CA THR A 88 -0.34 17.58 0.36
C THR A 88 1.05 16.97 0.48
N LYS A 89 1.93 17.15 -0.53
CA LYS A 89 3.32 16.70 -0.45
C LYS A 89 3.93 17.24 0.86
N PRO A 90 4.48 16.39 1.75
CA PRO A 90 5.20 16.89 2.91
C PRO A 90 6.36 17.74 2.40
N LYS A 91 6.45 18.99 2.88
CA LYS A 91 7.57 19.86 2.54
C LYS A 91 8.84 19.26 3.15
N LYS A 92 9.86 19.08 2.30
CA LYS A 92 11.22 18.68 2.68
C LYS A 92 11.84 19.73 3.59
#